data_AF-Q5BFZ4-F1
#
_entry.id   AF-Q5BFZ4-F1
#
_cell.length_a   1.000
_cell.length_b   1.000
_cell.length_c   1.000
_cell.angle_alpha   90.00
_cell.angle_beta   90.00
_cell.angle_gamma   90.00
#
_symmetry.space_group_name_H-M   'P 1'
#
loop_
_entity.id
_entity.type
_entity.pdbx_description
1 polymer ?
#
loop_
_entity_poly.entity_id
_entity_poly.type
_entity_poly.pdbx_seq_one_letter_code
_entity_poly.pdbx_strand_id
1 'polypeptide(L)'
;MSQEELVVLRKELTELLDKNFIRTLNQIGRAKWFTKLDVSAAFHKIWIAKGQEWMTAFRTRYGLFEWLVTPFGLANAPSTFQKYIN
;
A
#
# COMPACT_ATOMS: atom_id res chain seq x y z
N MET A 1 16.59 -7.23 -24.94
CA MET A 1 17.55 -6.60 -24.03
C MET A 1 18.93 -7.15 -24.36
N SER A 2 19.88 -6.28 -24.69
CA SER A 2 21.26 -6.68 -24.99
C SER A 2 22.01 -7.09 -23.71
N GLN A 3 23.13 -7.78 -23.87
CA GLN A 3 23.98 -8.19 -22.74
C GLN A 3 24.53 -6.98 -21.98
N GLU A 4 24.74 -5.86 -22.66
CA GLU A 4 25.22 -4.62 -22.05
C GLU A 4 24.15 -3.99 -21.16
N GLU A 5 22.90 -3.95 -21.62
CA GLU A 5 21.76 -3.44 -20.83
C GLU A 5 21.57 -4.25 -19.53
N LEU A 6 21.79 -5.57 -19.57
CA LEU A 6 21.70 -6.44 -18.40
C LEU A 6 22.79 -6.16 -17.36
N VAL A 7 24.02 -5.88 -17.79
CA VAL A 7 25.14 -5.57 -16.89
C VAL A 7 24.91 -4.22 -16.21
N VAL A 8 24.43 -3.23 -16.96
CA VAL A 8 24.07 -1.90 -16.42
C VAL A 8 22.94 -2.03 -15.41
N LEU A 9 21.86 -2.72 -15.78
CA LEU A 9 20.70 -2.94 -14.89
C LEU A 9 21.11 -3.65 -13.59
N ARG A 10 21.96 -4.68 -13.68
CA ARG A 10 22.43 -5.41 -12.49
C ARG A 10 23.23 -4.51 -11.55
N LYS A 11 24.08 -3.64 -12.09
CA LYS A 11 24.87 -2.70 -11.30
C LYS A 11 23.96 -1.69 -10.59
N GLU A 12 22.99 -1.12 -11.30
CA GLU A 12 22.00 -0.19 -10.73
C GLU A 12 21.18 -0.84 -9.62
N LEU A 13 20.67 -2.06 -9.86
CA LEU A 13 19.91 -2.81 -8.85
C LEU A 13 20.75 -3.10 -7.61
N THR A 14 22.03 -3.43 -7.77
CA THR A 14 22.92 -3.71 -6.64
C THR A 14 23.16 -2.44 -5.82
N GLU A 15 23.41 -1.31 -6.48
CA GLU A 15 23.57 -0.02 -5.81
C GLU A 15 22.31 0.41 -5.04
N LEU A 16 21.13 0.18 -5.62
CA LEU A 16 19.86 0.47 -4.95
C LEU A 16 19.60 -0.45 -3.76
N LEU A 17 20.05 -1.72 -3.82
CA LEU A 17 20.00 -2.65 -2.69
C LEU A 17 20.95 -2.23 -1.57
N ASP A 18 22.18 -1.83 -1.89
CA ASP A 18 23.18 -1.40 -0.91
C ASP A 18 22.76 -0.12 -0.18
N LYS A 19 22.07 0.78 -0.88
CA LYS A 19 21.44 1.99 -0.30
C LYS A 19 20.16 1.70 0.47
N ASN A 20 19.71 0.45 0.52
CA ASN A 20 18.46 0.01 1.13
C ASN A 20 17.22 0.71 0.56
N PHE A 21 17.29 1.17 -0.70
CA PHE A 21 16.19 1.84 -1.41
C PHE A 21 15.20 0.83 -2.00
N ILE A 22 15.69 -0.36 -2.34
CA ILE A 22 14.87 -1.48 -2.79
C ILE A 22 15.21 -2.73 -1.97
N ARG A 23 14.28 -3.69 -1.90
CA ARG A 23 14.51 -4.98 -1.23
C ARG A 23 14.16 -6.13 -2.15
N THR A 24 14.91 -7.22 -2.09
CA THR A 24 14.65 -8.40 -2.89
C THR A 24 13.68 -9.36 -2.19
N LEU A 25 12.78 -9.98 -2.95
CA LEU A 25 11.93 -11.07 -2.47
C LEU A 25 12.72 -12.35 -2.12
N ASN A 26 14.04 -12.37 -2.35
CA ASN A 26 14.90 -13.49 -1.94
C ASN A 26 14.84 -13.77 -0.43
N GLN A 27 14.49 -12.77 0.39
CA GLN A 27 14.29 -12.97 1.83
C GLN A 27 13.15 -13.95 2.16
N ILE A 28 12.12 -14.02 1.33
CA ILE A 28 10.99 -14.93 1.50
C ILE A 28 11.15 -16.25 0.73
N GLY A 29 12.06 -16.32 -0.24
CA GLY A 29 12.23 -17.48 -1.14
C GLY A 29 12.68 -18.79 -0.50
N ARG A 30 13.15 -18.78 0.76
CA ARG A 30 13.55 -19.99 1.51
C ARG A 30 12.51 -20.43 2.54
N ALA A 31 11.40 -19.71 2.70
CA ALA A 31 10.38 -20.08 3.67
C ALA A 31 9.63 -21.34 3.21
N LYS A 32 9.50 -22.33 4.11
CA LYS A 32 8.73 -23.56 3.85
C LYS A 32 7.21 -23.34 3.99
N TRP A 33 6.82 -22.32 4.74
CA TRP A 33 5.43 -22.00 5.05
C TRP A 33 5.20 -20.50 4.93
N PHE A 34 4.08 -20.13 4.32
CA PHE A 34 3.64 -18.74 4.19
C PHE A 34 2.30 -18.57 4.88
N THR A 35 2.16 -17.50 5.65
CA THR A 35 0.87 -17.11 6.24
C THR A 35 0.43 -15.81 5.59
N LYS A 36 -0.77 -15.82 5.02
CA LYS A 36 -1.42 -14.61 4.49
C LYS A 36 -2.47 -14.17 5.50
N LEU A 37 -2.27 -12.99 6.08
CA LEU A 37 -3.26 -12.34 6.93
C LEU A 37 -4.02 -11.32 6.09
N ASP A 38 -5.34 -11.49 5.99
CA ASP A 38 -6.20 -10.46 5.43
C ASP A 38 -6.66 -9.55 6.56
N VAL A 39 -6.23 -8.29 6.51
CA VAL A 39 -6.55 -7.26 7.51
C VAL A 39 -7.52 -6.23 6.92
N SER A 40 -8.41 -6.65 6.03
CA SER A 40 -9.44 -5.81 5.40
C SER A 40 -10.31 -5.04 6.40
N ALA A 41 -10.57 -5.59 7.58
CA ALA A 41 -11.32 -4.89 8.64
C ALA A 41 -10.60 -3.66 9.21
N ALA A 42 -9.28 -3.54 9.03
CA ALA A 42 -8.53 -2.41 9.58
C ALA A 42 -8.75 -1.10 8.79
N PHE A 43 -9.32 -1.13 7.57
CA PHE A 43 -9.80 0.09 6.90
C PHE A 43 -10.85 0.82 7.74
N HIS A 44 -11.74 0.07 8.41
CA HIS A 44 -12.75 0.64 9.32
C HIS A 44 -12.16 1.18 10.63
N LYS A 45 -10.85 1.01 10.87
CA LYS A 45 -10.15 1.55 12.05
C LYS A 45 -9.39 2.84 11.75
N ILE A 46 -9.25 3.23 10.49
CA ILE A 46 -8.51 4.42 10.07
C ILE A 46 -9.49 5.54 9.81
N TRP A 47 -9.48 6.56 10.68
CA TRP A 47 -10.32 7.75 10.55
C TRP A 47 -9.89 8.61 9.36
N ILE A 48 -10.88 9.20 8.69
CA ILE A 48 -10.61 10.30 7.74
C ILE A 48 -10.01 11.47 8.52
N ALA A 49 -9.12 12.22 7.88
CA ALA A 49 -8.53 13.40 8.50
C ALA A 49 -9.62 14.43 8.83
N LYS A 50 -9.53 15.01 10.03
CA LYS A 50 -10.49 16.00 10.52
C LYS A 50 -10.60 17.18 9.53
N GLY A 51 -11.82 17.50 9.11
CA GLY A 51 -12.13 18.52 8.11
C GLY A 51 -12.10 18.03 6.65
N GLN A 52 -11.83 16.75 6.41
CA GLN A 52 -11.86 16.12 5.07
C GLN A 52 -12.98 15.08 4.91
N GLU A 53 -13.79 14.86 5.94
CA GLU A 53 -14.90 13.90 5.94
C GLU A 53 -15.89 14.20 4.80
N TRP A 54 -16.17 15.47 4.54
CA TRP A 54 -17.05 15.94 3.46
C TRP A 54 -16.59 15.52 2.05
N MET A 55 -15.29 15.29 1.84
CA MET A 55 -14.78 14.82 0.54
C MET A 55 -15.19 13.38 0.23
N THR A 56 -15.64 12.64 1.26
CA THR A 56 -16.14 11.27 1.15
C THR A 56 -17.67 11.21 1.13
N ALA A 57 -18.34 12.34 0.91
CA ALA A 57 -19.79 12.39 0.87
C ALA A 57 -20.37 11.50 -0.25
N PHE A 58 -21.40 10.73 0.06
CA PHE A 58 -22.16 9.92 -0.89
C PHE A 58 -23.66 10.10 -0.68
N ARG A 59 -24.42 10.01 -1.79
CA ARG A 59 -25.86 10.20 -1.78
C ARG A 59 -26.58 8.86 -1.89
N THR A 60 -27.62 8.71 -1.08
CA THR A 60 -28.58 7.61 -1.19
C THR A 60 -29.99 8.16 -1.41
N ARG A 61 -30.98 7.27 -1.60
CA ARG A 61 -32.40 7.68 -1.61
C ARG A 61 -32.89 8.29 -0.29
N TYR A 62 -32.11 8.14 0.78
CA TYR A 62 -32.45 8.58 2.14
C TYR A 62 -31.73 9.84 2.58
N GLY A 63 -30.79 10.36 1.79
CA GLY A 63 -30.04 11.57 2.15
C GLY A 63 -28.60 11.56 1.67
N LEU A 64 -27.86 12.57 2.13
CA LEU A 64 -26.42 12.71 1.95
C LEU A 64 -25.73 12.25 3.24
N PHE A 65 -24.68 11.44 3.08
CA PHE A 65 -23.91 10.86 4.18
C PHE A 65 -22.43 11.03 3.89
N GLU A 66 -21.61 11.02 4.93
CA GLU A 66 -20.15 11.13 4.83
C GLU A 66 -19.51 9.93 5.54
N TRP A 67 -18.33 9.51 5.08
CA TRP A 67 -17.56 8.50 5.77
C TRP A 67 -16.69 9.13 6.86
N LEU A 68 -16.76 8.58 8.07
CA LEU A 68 -15.88 8.96 9.17
C LEU A 68 -14.56 8.16 9.18
N VAL A 69 -14.59 6.99 8.58
CA VAL A 69 -13.45 6.07 8.45
C VAL A 69 -13.19 5.80 6.98
N THR A 70 -11.98 5.36 6.65
CA THR A 70 -11.52 5.20 5.27
C THR A 70 -12.40 4.20 4.51
N PRO A 71 -13.19 4.64 3.51
CA PRO A 71 -14.02 3.74 2.73
C PRO A 71 -13.21 2.98 1.68
N PHE A 72 -13.76 1.87 1.20
CA PHE A 72 -13.20 1.18 0.04
C PHE A 72 -13.28 2.07 -1.22
N GLY A 73 -12.29 1.91 -2.11
CA GLY A 73 -12.24 2.64 -3.37
C GLY A 73 -11.59 4.02 -3.31
N LEU A 74 -11.19 4.50 -2.12
CA LEU A 74 -10.39 5.73 -2.02
C LEU A 74 -8.98 5.48 -2.59
N ALA A 75 -8.53 6.31 -3.54
CA ALA A 75 -7.25 6.11 -4.24
C ALA A 75 -6.04 6.00 -3.29
N ASN A 76 -6.04 6.78 -2.21
CA ASN A 76 -4.96 6.80 -1.23
C ASN A 76 -5.18 5.86 -0.05
N ALA A 77 -6.29 5.12 0.02
CA ALA A 77 -6.54 4.19 1.12
C ALA A 77 -5.42 3.14 1.29
N PRO A 78 -4.87 2.51 0.23
CA PRO A 78 -3.78 1.55 0.40
C PRO A 78 -2.50 2.16 0.96
N SER A 79 -2.14 3.39 0.57
CA SER A 79 -0.93 4.04 1.06
C SER A 79 -1.07 4.49 2.51
N THR A 80 -2.24 5.01 2.90
CA THR A 80 -2.57 5.31 4.31
C THR A 80 -2.55 4.03 5.15
N PHE A 81 -3.10 2.93 4.63
CA PHE A 81 -3.11 1.64 5.30
C PHE A 81 -1.70 1.08 5.49
N GLN A 82 -0.85 1.15 4.47
CA GLN A 82 0.55 0.77 4.55
C GLN A 82 1.29 1.56 5.63
N LYS A 83 1.04 2.87 5.73
CA LYS A 83 1.61 3.72 6.79
C LYS A 83 1.08 3.38 8.19
N TYR A 84 -0.16 2.91 8.30
CA TYR A 84 -0.73 2.48 9.57
C TYR A 84 -0.14 1.15 10.09
N ILE A 85 0.24 0.25 9.18
CA ILE A 85 0.84 -1.05 9.52
C ILE A 85 2.36 -0.97 9.73
N ASN A 86 3.05 -0.10 8.99
CA ASN A 86 4.50 0.11 9.09
C ASN A 86 4.90 0.82 10.39
#